data_AF-A0A0D6QPP5-F1
#
_entry.id   AF-A0A0D6QPP5-F1
#
_cell.length_a   1.000
_cell.length_b   1.000
_cell.length_c   1.000
_cell.angle_alpha   90.00
_cell.angle_beta   90.00
_cell.angle_gamma   90.00
#
_symmetry.space_group_name_H-M   'P 1'
#
loop_
_entity.id
_entity.type
_entity.pdbx_description
1 polymer ?
#
loop_
_entity_poly.entity_id
_entity_poly.type
_entity_poly.pdbx_seq_one_letter_code
_entity_poly.pdbx_strand_id
1 'polypeptide(L)'
;MKVLICCESEIILQVTGMALEAAGHQVALEREPHALLPHVQGAAALLVDAGRARQAPALLRDRGFTGRSLLVGEGAQEELARAAAELTLDGAVASPATDDFAQRFTAAVGARRRVLIVDDSEIVARLLQEELEAKGFEIHYAPDAEKATSIILKRQTRPDLILLDVNMPKVDGGQFCRFVKKNERFRSIKVLFCSGEDKEKVQRLVAECGADGFLSKGELLGKWIAENAG
;
A
#
# COMPACT_ATOMS: atom_id res chain seq x y z
N MET A 1 -0.59 7.81 -9.11
CA MET A 1 -0.16 7.01 -10.28
C MET A 1 -0.99 7.41 -11.49
N LYS A 2 -0.59 7.06 -12.73
CA LYS A 2 -1.40 7.31 -13.92
C LYS A 2 -2.38 6.14 -14.15
N VAL A 3 -3.67 6.44 -14.27
CA VAL A 3 -4.77 5.48 -14.39
C VAL A 3 -5.57 5.81 -15.64
N LEU A 4 -5.86 4.80 -16.45
CA LEU A 4 -6.74 4.90 -17.61
C LEU A 4 -8.12 4.36 -17.23
N ILE A 5 -9.19 4.98 -17.68
CA ILE A 5 -10.55 4.48 -17.47
C ILE A 5 -11.26 4.42 -18.82
N CYS A 6 -11.78 3.25 -19.15
CA CYS A 6 -12.52 2.97 -20.37
C CYS A 6 -13.87 2.32 -20.04
N CYS A 7 -14.94 3.10 -20.00
CA CYS A 7 -16.28 2.62 -19.67
C CYS A 7 -17.32 3.12 -20.68
N GLU A 8 -18.34 2.31 -20.95
CA GLU A 8 -19.53 2.70 -21.73
C GLU A 8 -20.43 3.65 -20.95
N SER A 9 -20.57 3.40 -19.64
CA SER A 9 -21.36 4.23 -18.73
C SER A 9 -20.63 5.54 -18.42
N GLU A 10 -21.21 6.64 -18.88
CA GLU A 10 -20.70 8.00 -18.62
C GLU A 10 -20.71 8.35 -17.14
N ILE A 11 -21.72 7.86 -16.41
CA ILE A 11 -21.83 8.05 -14.96
C ILE A 11 -20.68 7.34 -14.24
N ILE A 12 -20.45 6.06 -14.56
CA ILE A 12 -19.33 5.32 -13.96
C ILE A 12 -17.99 5.99 -14.33
N LEU A 13 -17.82 6.36 -15.60
CA LEU A 13 -16.60 7.01 -16.08
C LEU A 13 -16.26 8.28 -15.28
N GLN A 14 -17.24 9.19 -15.14
CA GLN A 14 -17.04 10.48 -14.46
C GLN A 14 -16.89 10.30 -12.95
N VAL A 15 -17.75 9.49 -12.33
CA VAL A 15 -17.73 9.31 -10.87
C VAL A 15 -16.46 8.57 -10.44
N THR A 16 -16.05 7.53 -11.17
CA THR A 16 -14.78 6.83 -10.93
C THR A 16 -13.58 7.75 -11.15
N GLY A 17 -13.60 8.56 -12.21
CA GLY A 17 -12.56 9.53 -12.51
C GLY A 17 -12.36 10.53 -11.38
N MET A 18 -13.43 11.21 -10.98
CA MET A 18 -13.44 12.18 -9.88
C MET A 18 -12.90 11.57 -8.58
N ALA A 19 -13.32 10.35 -8.24
CA ALA A 19 -12.88 9.66 -7.03
C ALA A 19 -11.36 9.40 -7.02
N LEU A 20 -10.78 9.02 -8.16
CA LEU A 20 -9.35 8.73 -8.27
C LEU A 20 -8.49 9.98 -8.38
N GLU A 21 -8.98 11.02 -9.05
CA GLU A 21 -8.33 12.34 -9.06
C GLU A 21 -8.28 12.93 -7.65
N ALA A 22 -9.39 12.85 -6.89
CA ALA A 22 -9.45 13.25 -5.49
C ALA A 22 -8.45 12.47 -4.61
N ALA A 23 -8.13 11.23 -4.96
CA ALA A 23 -7.11 10.40 -4.31
C ALA A 23 -5.67 10.68 -4.80
N GLY A 24 -5.44 11.72 -5.61
CA GLY A 24 -4.12 12.13 -6.08
C GLY A 24 -3.56 11.28 -7.22
N HIS A 25 -4.43 10.62 -8.00
CA HIS A 25 -4.03 9.93 -9.22
C HIS A 25 -4.19 10.83 -10.45
N GLN A 26 -3.35 10.60 -11.46
CA GLN A 26 -3.53 11.21 -12.77
C GLN A 26 -4.46 10.30 -13.57
N VAL A 27 -5.58 10.83 -14.04
CA VAL A 27 -6.60 10.02 -14.72
C VAL A 27 -6.74 10.45 -16.17
N ALA A 28 -6.89 9.48 -17.07
CA ALA A 28 -7.36 9.71 -18.44
C ALA A 28 -8.67 8.93 -18.64
N LEU A 29 -9.74 9.65 -18.97
CA LEU A 29 -11.09 9.14 -19.09
C LEU A 29 -11.50 9.13 -20.55
N GLU A 30 -11.86 7.97 -21.08
CA GLU A 30 -12.37 7.87 -22.44
C GLU A 30 -13.44 6.79 -22.52
N ARG A 31 -14.40 6.97 -23.42
CA ARG A 31 -15.42 5.94 -23.68
C ARG A 31 -14.91 4.90 -24.67
N GLU A 32 -14.09 5.35 -25.61
CA GLU A 32 -13.57 4.50 -26.67
C GLU A 32 -12.12 4.11 -26.39
N PRO A 33 -11.77 2.80 -26.48
CA PRO A 33 -10.43 2.33 -26.18
C PRO A 33 -9.32 3.02 -26.99
N HIS A 34 -9.59 3.35 -28.25
CA HIS A 34 -8.60 3.97 -29.13
C HIS A 34 -8.23 5.40 -28.70
N ALA A 35 -9.12 6.11 -28.02
CA ALA A 35 -8.86 7.45 -27.52
C ALA A 35 -7.87 7.45 -26.33
N LEU A 36 -7.70 6.30 -25.65
CA LEU A 36 -6.71 6.15 -24.58
C LEU A 36 -5.28 5.93 -25.07
N LEU A 37 -5.08 5.63 -26.35
CA LEU A 37 -3.75 5.30 -26.89
C LEU A 37 -2.68 6.37 -26.63
N PRO A 38 -2.96 7.68 -26.76
CA PRO A 38 -1.98 8.73 -26.39
C PRO A 38 -1.59 8.71 -24.90
N HIS A 39 -2.40 8.08 -24.06
CA HIS A 39 -2.22 8.06 -22.60
C HIS A 39 -1.58 6.76 -22.09
N VAL A 40 -1.30 5.77 -22.95
CA VAL A 40 -0.78 4.45 -22.55
C VAL A 40 0.57 4.51 -21.82
N GLN A 41 1.50 5.36 -22.29
CA GLN A 41 2.84 5.40 -21.72
C GLN A 41 2.81 5.81 -20.25
N GLY A 42 3.44 4.99 -19.39
CA GLY A 42 3.55 5.21 -17.95
C GLY A 42 2.27 4.97 -17.14
N ALA A 43 1.19 4.47 -17.77
CA ALA A 43 -0.03 4.11 -17.06
C ALA A 43 0.17 2.83 -16.23
N ALA A 44 -0.20 2.89 -14.95
CA ALA A 44 -0.05 1.79 -13.99
C ALA A 44 -1.29 0.89 -13.92
N ALA A 45 -2.47 1.42 -14.25
CA ALA A 45 -3.73 0.70 -14.22
C ALA A 45 -4.68 1.14 -15.35
N LEU A 46 -5.54 0.22 -15.75
CA LEU A 46 -6.67 0.40 -16.66
C LEU A 46 -7.94 -0.10 -15.97
N LEU A 47 -8.93 0.77 -15.80
CA LEU A 47 -10.25 0.43 -15.33
C LEU A 47 -11.19 0.26 -16.52
N VAL A 48 -11.93 -0.85 -16.56
CA VAL A 48 -12.86 -1.19 -17.64
C VAL A 48 -14.16 -1.71 -17.07
N ASP A 49 -15.29 -1.38 -17.68
CA ASP A 49 -16.53 -2.11 -17.41
C ASP A 49 -16.64 -3.39 -18.24
N ALA A 50 -17.70 -4.17 -18.02
CA ALA A 50 -17.92 -5.43 -18.74
C ALA A 50 -18.01 -5.25 -20.27
N GLY A 51 -18.54 -4.11 -20.73
CA GLY A 51 -18.67 -3.79 -22.16
C GLY A 51 -17.31 -3.56 -22.82
N ARG A 52 -16.37 -2.91 -22.13
CA ARG A 52 -15.03 -2.61 -22.66
C ARG A 52 -13.96 -3.64 -22.30
N ALA A 53 -14.20 -4.49 -21.31
CA ALA A 53 -13.23 -5.46 -20.78
C ALA A 53 -12.62 -6.41 -21.83
N ARG A 54 -13.37 -6.79 -22.87
CA ARG A 54 -12.86 -7.71 -23.89
C ARG A 54 -11.96 -7.05 -24.94
N GLN A 55 -12.08 -5.75 -25.15
CA GLN A 55 -11.43 -5.04 -26.26
C GLN A 55 -10.32 -4.10 -25.78
N ALA A 56 -10.59 -3.31 -24.73
CA ALA A 56 -9.69 -2.26 -24.30
C ALA A 56 -8.33 -2.79 -23.80
N PRO A 57 -8.27 -3.81 -22.93
CA PRO A 57 -6.98 -4.33 -22.45
C PRO A 57 -6.11 -4.85 -23.59
N ALA A 58 -6.68 -5.64 -24.51
CA ALA A 58 -5.94 -6.21 -25.64
C ALA A 58 -5.37 -5.10 -26.54
N LEU A 59 -6.20 -4.14 -26.95
CA LEU A 59 -5.79 -3.03 -27.81
C LEU A 59 -4.66 -2.18 -27.17
N LEU A 60 -4.80 -1.86 -25.88
CA LEU A 60 -3.82 -1.02 -25.18
C LEU A 60 -2.51 -1.78 -24.96
N ARG A 61 -2.57 -3.10 -24.68
CA ARG A 61 -1.37 -3.95 -24.55
C ARG A 61 -0.59 -4.04 -25.86
N ASP A 62 -1.26 -4.16 -27.01
CA ASP A 62 -0.63 -4.11 -28.33
C ASP A 62 0.10 -2.78 -28.61
N ARG A 63 -0.25 -1.72 -27.87
CA ARG A 63 0.39 -0.40 -27.91
C ARG A 63 1.30 -0.11 -26.73
N GLY A 64 1.70 -1.15 -25.98
CA GLY A 64 2.72 -1.07 -24.93
C GLY A 64 2.21 -0.82 -23.51
N PHE A 65 0.91 -0.96 -23.25
CA PHE A 65 0.39 -0.93 -21.89
C PHE A 65 0.84 -2.17 -21.10
N THR A 66 1.54 -1.97 -19.99
CA THR A 66 2.03 -3.06 -19.11
C THR A 66 1.40 -3.05 -17.72
N GLY A 67 0.46 -2.14 -17.46
CA GLY A 67 -0.22 -2.01 -16.17
C GLY A 67 -1.25 -3.11 -15.93
N ARG A 68 -1.92 -3.01 -14.77
CA ARG A 68 -3.01 -3.92 -14.38
C ARG A 68 -4.33 -3.47 -14.98
N SER A 69 -5.14 -4.41 -15.48
CA SER A 69 -6.48 -4.17 -15.99
C SER A 69 -7.51 -4.67 -14.97
N LEU A 70 -8.39 -3.81 -14.48
CA LEU A 70 -9.39 -4.15 -13.47
C LEU A 70 -10.80 -3.93 -13.98
N LEU A 71 -11.70 -4.87 -13.68
CA LEU A 71 -13.13 -4.73 -13.95
C LEU A 71 -13.76 -3.77 -12.95
N VAL A 72 -14.59 -2.85 -13.43
CA VAL A 72 -15.42 -1.95 -12.62
C VAL A 72 -16.88 -2.17 -12.97
N GLY A 73 -17.72 -2.39 -11.96
CA GLY A 73 -19.14 -2.64 -12.18
C GLY A 73 -19.92 -2.59 -10.88
N GLU A 74 -21.25 -2.60 -11.00
CA GLU A 74 -22.13 -2.71 -9.84
C GLU A 74 -22.24 -4.18 -9.40
N GLY A 75 -22.43 -4.42 -8.10
CA GLY A 75 -22.63 -5.76 -7.55
C GLY A 75 -21.62 -6.15 -6.46
N ALA A 76 -21.71 -7.40 -6.01
CA ALA A 76 -20.83 -7.91 -4.95
C ALA A 76 -19.40 -8.06 -5.48
N GLN A 77 -18.42 -7.73 -4.62
CA GLN A 77 -16.99 -7.82 -4.96
C GLN A 77 -16.57 -9.22 -5.43
N GLU A 78 -17.16 -10.28 -4.86
CA GLU A 78 -16.89 -11.67 -5.24
C GLU A 78 -17.42 -12.01 -6.64
N GLU A 79 -18.60 -11.51 -7.00
CA GLU A 79 -19.19 -11.73 -8.32
C GLU A 79 -18.39 -11.01 -9.40
N LEU A 80 -18.02 -9.76 -9.14
CA LEU A 80 -17.16 -8.99 -10.04
C LEU A 80 -15.77 -9.62 -10.17
N ALA A 81 -15.20 -10.16 -9.09
CA ALA A 81 -13.93 -10.87 -9.15
C ALA A 81 -14.00 -12.13 -10.02
N ARG A 82 -15.11 -12.89 -9.95
CA ARG A 82 -15.34 -14.04 -10.84
C ARG A 82 -15.45 -13.60 -12.30
N ALA A 83 -16.24 -12.56 -12.57
CA ALA A 83 -16.38 -12.02 -13.93
C ALA A 83 -15.05 -11.50 -14.49
N ALA A 84 -14.24 -10.82 -13.67
CA ALA A 84 -12.91 -10.37 -14.05
C ALA A 84 -11.97 -11.53 -14.41
N ALA A 85 -12.02 -12.63 -13.66
CA ALA A 85 -11.23 -13.83 -13.94
C ALA A 85 -11.63 -14.47 -15.29
N GLU A 86 -12.93 -14.55 -15.58
CA GLU A 86 -13.44 -15.05 -16.87
C GLU A 86 -13.00 -14.18 -18.05
N LEU A 87 -12.87 -12.86 -17.82
CA LEU A 87 -12.41 -11.88 -18.79
C LEU A 87 -10.87 -11.73 -18.83
N THR A 88 -10.14 -12.60 -18.11
CA THR A 88 -8.67 -12.59 -17.98
C THR A 88 -8.07 -11.26 -17.51
N LEU A 89 -8.81 -10.54 -16.67
CA LEU A 89 -8.39 -9.30 -16.02
C LEU A 89 -7.62 -9.56 -14.72
N ASP A 90 -6.87 -8.56 -14.27
CA ASP A 90 -6.01 -8.64 -13.08
C ASP A 90 -6.77 -8.52 -11.74
N GLY A 91 -8.07 -8.20 -11.79
CA GLY A 91 -8.93 -8.05 -10.61
C GLY A 91 -10.20 -7.26 -10.90
N ALA A 92 -10.97 -6.96 -9.86
CA ALA A 92 -12.19 -6.18 -9.96
C ALA A 92 -12.34 -5.19 -8.80
N VAL A 93 -13.13 -4.15 -9.02
CA VAL A 93 -13.50 -3.13 -8.03
C VAL A 93 -14.98 -2.83 -8.23
N ALA A 94 -15.79 -2.99 -7.17
CA ALA A 94 -17.16 -2.52 -7.21
C ALA A 94 -17.22 -0.99 -7.40
N SER A 95 -17.94 -0.55 -8.43
CA SER A 95 -18.29 0.83 -8.77
C SER A 95 -19.13 1.48 -7.65
N PRO A 96 -19.22 2.81 -7.55
CA PRO A 96 -19.59 3.48 -6.32
C PRO A 96 -21.10 3.41 -6.11
N ALA A 97 -21.53 2.44 -5.31
CA ALA A 97 -22.70 2.62 -4.46
C ALA A 97 -22.31 3.28 -3.10
N THR A 98 -21.01 3.45 -2.81
CA THR A 98 -20.49 4.02 -1.55
C THR A 98 -19.13 4.73 -1.72
N ASP A 99 -18.77 5.58 -0.76
CA ASP A 99 -17.62 6.53 -0.74
C ASP A 99 -16.20 5.89 -0.76
N ASP A 100 -16.07 4.57 -0.81
CA ASP A 100 -14.81 3.85 -0.56
C ASP A 100 -14.08 3.35 -1.83
N PHE A 101 -14.50 3.84 -3.00
CA PHE A 101 -13.97 3.36 -4.28
C PHE A 101 -12.43 3.46 -4.39
N ALA A 102 -11.84 4.57 -3.97
CA ALA A 102 -10.39 4.80 -4.08
C ALA A 102 -9.55 3.84 -3.22
N GLN A 103 -10.03 3.45 -2.04
CA GLN A 103 -9.33 2.49 -1.19
C GLN A 103 -9.40 1.09 -1.78
N ARG A 104 -10.58 0.68 -2.27
CA ARG A 104 -10.79 -0.61 -2.94
C ARG A 104 -9.98 -0.70 -4.24
N PHE A 105 -9.92 0.38 -5.00
CA PHE A 105 -9.03 0.50 -6.16
C PHE A 105 -7.57 0.31 -5.77
N THR A 106 -7.09 1.00 -4.72
CA THR A 106 -5.71 0.88 -4.25
C THR A 106 -5.38 -0.55 -3.81
N ALA A 107 -6.30 -1.21 -3.11
CA ALA A 107 -6.18 -2.61 -2.72
C ALA A 107 -6.15 -3.55 -3.94
N ALA A 108 -7.00 -3.30 -4.94
CA ALA A 108 -7.10 -4.12 -6.15
C ALA A 108 -5.91 -3.96 -7.11
N VAL A 109 -5.35 -2.74 -7.25
CA VAL A 109 -4.16 -2.46 -8.09
C VAL A 109 -2.87 -3.00 -7.45
N GLY A 110 -2.85 -3.23 -6.15
CA GLY A 110 -1.78 -3.94 -5.46
C GLY A 110 -0.53 -3.11 -5.22
N ALA A 111 -0.43 -2.57 -4.00
CA ALA A 111 0.81 -2.54 -3.23
C ALA A 111 0.45 -2.56 -1.74
N ARG A 112 0.22 -3.75 -1.17
CA ARG A 112 0.32 -3.88 0.29
C ARG A 112 1.78 -3.68 0.64
N ARG A 113 2.13 -2.52 1.17
CA ARG A 113 3.47 -2.29 1.70
C ARG A 113 3.57 -3.16 2.96
N ARG A 114 4.55 -4.06 2.98
CA ARG A 114 4.80 -4.92 4.13
C ARG A 114 5.56 -4.14 5.17
N VAL A 115 4.99 -4.01 6.36
CA VAL A 115 5.63 -3.34 7.49
C VAL A 115 5.94 -4.38 8.55
N LEU A 116 7.16 -4.35 9.06
CA LEU A 116 7.55 -5.13 10.22
C LEU A 116 7.65 -4.19 11.43
N ILE A 117 6.85 -4.45 12.46
CA ILE A 117 6.95 -3.78 13.75
C ILE A 117 7.89 -4.60 14.63
N VAL A 118 8.91 -3.94 15.18
CA VAL A 118 9.87 -4.52 16.11
C VAL A 118 9.82 -3.72 17.40
N ASP A 119 9.14 -4.25 18.40
CA ASP A 119 8.82 -3.58 19.67
C ASP A 119 8.60 -4.65 20.73
N ASP A 120 9.13 -4.50 21.95
CA ASP A 120 8.92 -5.48 23.02
C ASP A 120 7.56 -5.32 23.73
N SER A 121 6.89 -4.17 23.53
CA SER A 121 5.55 -3.92 24.02
C SER A 121 4.50 -4.45 23.04
N GLU A 122 3.95 -5.62 23.36
CA GLU A 122 2.85 -6.22 22.59
C GLU A 122 1.64 -5.28 22.47
N ILE A 123 1.37 -4.48 23.51
CA ILE A 123 0.29 -3.49 23.51
C ILE A 123 0.53 -2.42 22.44
N VAL A 124 1.73 -1.82 22.40
CA VAL A 124 2.08 -0.80 21.39
C VAL A 124 2.08 -1.41 19.99
N ALA A 125 2.64 -2.60 19.84
CA ALA A 125 2.70 -3.28 18.55
C ALA A 125 1.30 -3.60 18.01
N ARG A 126 0.39 -4.07 18.86
CA ARG A 126 -1.00 -4.35 18.49
C ARG A 126 -1.74 -3.08 18.06
N LEU A 127 -1.57 -1.99 18.81
CA LEU A 127 -2.19 -0.69 18.44
C LEU A 127 -1.70 -0.19 17.08
N LEU A 128 -0.38 -0.27 16.83
CA LEU A 128 0.20 0.09 15.54
C LEU A 128 -0.23 -0.87 14.43
N GLN A 129 -0.38 -2.16 14.72
CA GLN A 129 -0.87 -3.15 13.77
C GLN A 129 -2.29 -2.84 13.35
N GLU A 130 -3.21 -2.65 14.31
CA GLU A 130 -4.61 -2.30 14.04
C GLU A 130 -4.71 -1.02 13.19
N GLU A 131 -3.94 0.02 13.53
CA GLU A 131 -3.89 1.30 12.81
C GLU A 131 -3.37 1.17 11.36
N LEU A 132 -2.35 0.34 11.14
CA LEU A 132 -1.72 0.21 9.82
C LEU A 132 -2.45 -0.82 8.94
N GLU A 133 -2.98 -1.91 9.50
CA GLU A 133 -3.83 -2.85 8.78
C GLU A 133 -5.11 -2.18 8.29
N ALA A 134 -5.71 -1.30 9.12
CA ALA A 134 -6.83 -0.47 8.71
C ALA A 134 -6.51 0.42 7.49
N LYS A 135 -5.23 0.76 7.28
CA LYS A 135 -4.74 1.55 6.13
C LYS A 135 -4.28 0.67 4.95
N GLY A 136 -4.57 -0.63 4.98
CA GLY A 136 -4.27 -1.56 3.90
C GLY A 136 -2.82 -2.06 3.85
N PHE A 137 -2.03 -1.84 4.90
CA PHE A 137 -0.68 -2.41 5.02
C PHE A 137 -0.75 -3.88 5.44
N GLU A 138 0.24 -4.67 5.05
CA GLU A 138 0.44 -6.03 5.58
C GLU A 138 1.44 -5.93 6.73
N ILE A 139 1.02 -6.30 7.95
CA ILE A 139 1.82 -6.12 9.15
C ILE A 139 2.38 -7.45 9.63
N HIS A 140 3.67 -7.47 9.92
CA HIS A 140 4.34 -8.52 10.67
C HIS A 140 4.84 -7.94 11.98
N TYR A 141 4.79 -8.74 13.05
CA TYR A 141 5.26 -8.34 14.38
C TYR A 141 6.43 -9.21 14.84
N ALA A 142 7.41 -8.58 15.48
CA ALA A 142 8.49 -9.22 16.19
C ALA A 142 8.72 -8.55 17.56
N PRO A 143 8.68 -9.32 18.68
CA PRO A 143 8.97 -8.79 20.01
C PRO A 143 10.48 -8.54 20.24
N ASP A 144 11.33 -9.04 19.35
CA ASP A 144 12.78 -9.00 19.49
C ASP A 144 13.50 -9.12 18.13
N ALA A 145 14.80 -8.87 18.13
CA ALA A 145 15.63 -8.95 16.92
C ALA A 145 15.76 -10.37 16.36
N GLU A 146 15.65 -11.41 17.17
CA GLU A 146 15.76 -12.79 16.68
C GLU A 146 14.56 -13.12 15.78
N LYS A 147 13.35 -12.85 16.28
CA LYS A 147 12.11 -12.97 15.51
C LYS A 147 12.13 -12.05 14.30
N ALA A 148 12.54 -10.78 14.46
CA ALA A 148 12.64 -9.84 13.34
C ALA A 148 13.59 -10.37 12.25
N THR A 149 14.74 -10.90 12.65
CA THR A 149 15.72 -11.53 11.74
C THR A 149 15.12 -12.73 11.01
N SER A 150 14.37 -13.58 11.71
CA SER A 150 13.68 -14.73 11.11
C SER A 150 12.67 -14.31 10.03
N ILE A 151 12.00 -13.17 10.21
CA ILE A 151 11.00 -12.62 9.29
C ILE A 151 11.69 -12.02 8.05
N ILE A 152 12.72 -11.18 8.22
CA ILE A 152 13.39 -10.52 7.07
C ILE A 152 14.14 -11.52 6.18
N LEU A 153 14.56 -12.68 6.72
CA LEU A 153 15.25 -13.73 5.98
C LEU A 153 14.33 -14.37 4.92
N LYS A 154 13.05 -14.55 5.24
CA LYS A 154 12.03 -15.14 4.37
C LYS A 154 11.60 -14.13 3.30
N ARG A 155 11.77 -14.47 2.00
CA ARG A 155 11.42 -13.55 0.89
C ARG A 155 9.94 -13.15 0.89
N GLN A 156 9.05 -14.07 1.25
CA GLN A 156 7.59 -13.87 1.24
C GLN A 156 7.14 -12.86 2.32
N THR A 157 7.82 -12.83 3.46
CA THR A 157 7.49 -11.93 4.58
C THR A 157 8.48 -10.77 4.70
N ARG A 158 9.32 -10.53 3.69
CA ARG A 158 10.32 -9.46 3.75
C ARG A 158 9.62 -8.10 3.72
N PRO A 159 9.84 -7.24 4.73
CA PRO A 159 9.20 -5.95 4.79
C PRO A 159 9.83 -4.95 3.82
N ASP A 160 9.03 -3.98 3.41
CA ASP A 160 9.46 -2.77 2.72
C ASP A 160 9.89 -1.68 3.73
N LEU A 161 9.30 -1.72 4.94
CA LEU A 161 9.54 -0.82 6.06
C LEU A 161 9.61 -1.58 7.39
N ILE A 162 10.58 -1.22 8.23
CA ILE A 162 10.66 -1.63 9.63
C ILE A 162 10.35 -0.42 10.50
N LEU A 163 9.36 -0.56 11.39
CA LEU A 163 9.14 0.34 12.51
C LEU A 163 9.85 -0.27 13.73
N LEU A 164 10.91 0.39 14.17
CA LEU A 164 11.84 -0.18 15.13
C LEU A 164 11.81 0.62 16.43
N ASP A 165 11.53 -0.03 17.54
CA ASP A 165 11.70 0.61 18.85
C ASP A 165 13.18 0.80 19.18
N VAL A 166 13.45 1.90 19.87
CA VAL A 166 14.80 2.24 20.37
C VAL A 166 15.09 1.49 21.66
N ASN A 167 14.10 1.33 22.53
CA ASN A 167 14.28 0.85 23.91
C ASN A 167 13.74 -0.56 24.11
N MET A 168 14.41 -1.58 23.56
CA MET A 168 14.07 -2.98 23.88
C MET A 168 15.02 -3.52 24.96
N PRO A 169 14.52 -4.13 26.06
CA PRO A 169 15.31 -4.54 27.22
C PRO A 169 16.33 -5.67 26.94
N LYS A 170 16.21 -6.37 25.80
CA LYS A 170 17.12 -7.46 25.41
C LYS A 170 17.97 -7.14 24.17
N VAL A 171 17.65 -6.07 23.44
CA VAL A 171 18.23 -5.76 22.13
C VAL A 171 18.38 -4.26 21.99
N ASP A 172 19.57 -3.78 21.66
CA ASP A 172 19.75 -2.39 21.24
C ASP A 172 19.17 -2.23 19.83
N GLY A 173 18.06 -1.49 19.69
CA GLY A 173 17.43 -1.19 18.39
C GLY A 173 18.41 -0.54 17.41
N GLY A 174 19.39 0.23 17.90
CA GLY A 174 20.49 0.75 17.10
C GLY A 174 21.39 -0.34 16.52
N GLN A 175 21.68 -1.41 17.27
CA GLN A 175 22.44 -2.56 16.77
C GLN A 175 21.67 -3.30 15.68
N PHE A 176 20.37 -3.54 15.88
CA PHE A 176 19.54 -4.18 14.87
C PHE A 176 19.45 -3.33 13.58
N CYS A 177 19.28 -2.02 13.71
CA CYS A 177 19.31 -1.12 12.56
C CYS A 177 20.65 -1.20 11.80
N ARG A 178 21.78 -1.14 12.51
CA ARG A 178 23.11 -1.30 11.90
C ARG A 178 23.24 -2.64 11.17
N PHE A 179 22.72 -3.71 11.74
CA PHE A 179 22.71 -5.03 11.09
C PHE A 179 21.91 -5.00 9.78
N VAL A 180 20.71 -4.44 9.77
CA VAL A 180 19.87 -4.32 8.56
C VAL A 180 20.57 -3.45 7.50
N LYS A 181 21.14 -2.30 7.90
CA LYS A 181 21.72 -1.32 6.98
C LYS A 181 23.09 -1.70 6.43
N LYS A 182 23.90 -2.46 7.19
CA LYS A 182 25.20 -2.96 6.72
C LYS A 182 25.10 -4.24 5.89
N ASN A 183 23.97 -4.95 5.97
CA ASN A 183 23.77 -6.18 5.19
C ASN A 183 23.28 -5.86 3.77
N GLU A 184 24.04 -6.25 2.75
CA GLU A 184 23.69 -5.95 1.34
C GLU A 184 22.33 -6.49 0.91
N ARG A 185 21.87 -7.58 1.53
CA ARG A 185 20.58 -8.21 1.25
C ARG A 185 19.40 -7.42 1.85
N PHE A 186 19.64 -6.62 2.88
CA PHE A 186 18.60 -5.96 3.67
C PHE A 186 18.67 -4.43 3.65
N ARG A 187 19.79 -3.84 3.20
CA ARG A 187 20.00 -2.38 3.21
C ARG A 187 18.95 -1.55 2.48
N SER A 188 18.22 -2.15 1.53
CA SER A 188 17.12 -1.51 0.81
C SER A 188 15.84 -1.38 1.64
N ILE A 189 15.69 -2.17 2.71
CA ILE A 189 14.55 -2.09 3.62
C ILE A 189 14.61 -0.74 4.34
N LYS A 190 13.50 0.00 4.33
CA LYS A 190 13.41 1.26 5.07
C LYS A 190 13.35 0.98 6.56
N VAL A 191 14.05 1.77 7.36
CA VAL A 191 14.04 1.65 8.82
C VAL A 191 13.68 3.01 9.40
N LEU A 192 12.56 3.07 10.10
CA LEU A 192 12.15 4.23 10.89
C LEU A 192 12.15 3.84 12.35
N PHE A 193 12.83 4.61 13.19
CA PHE A 193 12.65 4.45 14.63
C PHE A 193 11.26 4.90 15.04
N CYS A 194 10.61 4.16 15.92
CA CYS A 194 9.36 4.55 16.55
C CYS A 194 9.62 4.60 18.05
N SER A 195 9.69 5.78 18.66
CA SER A 195 10.12 5.88 20.07
C SER A 195 9.37 6.97 20.83
N GLY A 196 9.29 6.83 22.16
CA GLY A 196 8.87 7.89 23.08
C GLY A 196 10.04 8.71 23.65
N GLU A 197 11.27 8.44 23.20
CA GLU A 197 12.48 9.14 23.63
C GLU A 197 12.58 10.58 23.14
N ASP A 198 13.51 11.33 23.75
CA ASP A 198 13.86 12.67 23.32
C ASP A 198 14.30 12.71 21.84
N LYS A 199 13.73 13.65 21.09
CA LYS A 199 13.91 13.82 19.66
C LYS A 199 15.39 13.95 19.26
N GLU A 200 16.20 14.68 20.02
CA GLU A 200 17.61 14.90 19.72
C GLU A 200 18.44 13.62 19.91
N LYS A 201 18.07 12.78 20.88
CA LYS A 201 18.69 11.47 21.06
C LYS A 201 18.40 10.54 19.88
N VAL A 202 17.14 10.45 19.46
CA VAL A 202 16.74 9.57 18.35
C VAL A 202 17.35 10.06 17.03
N GLN A 203 17.38 11.37 16.80
CA GLN A 203 18.01 11.96 15.61
C GLN A 203 19.51 11.62 15.49
N ARG A 204 20.24 11.63 16.61
CA ARG A 204 21.64 11.19 16.63
C ARG A 204 21.75 9.71 16.28
N LEU A 205 20.92 8.87 16.89
CA LEU A 205 20.91 7.44 16.62
C LEU A 205 20.61 7.14 15.15
N VAL A 206 19.67 7.85 14.52
CA VAL A 206 19.37 7.75 13.08
C VAL A 206 20.63 7.92 12.23
N ALA A 207 21.40 8.99 12.50
CA ALA A 207 22.62 9.29 11.77
C ALA A 207 23.71 8.22 11.99
N GLU A 208 23.85 7.71 13.22
CA GLU A 208 24.86 6.72 13.58
C GLU A 208 24.60 5.32 13.01
N CYS A 209 23.34 4.90 12.93
CA CYS A 209 22.98 3.56 12.46
C CYS A 209 22.57 3.50 10.98
N GLY A 210 22.34 4.65 10.34
CA GLY A 210 21.92 4.75 8.94
C GLY A 210 20.42 4.49 8.73
N ALA A 211 19.59 4.71 9.75
CA ALA A 211 18.13 4.67 9.61
C ALA A 211 17.65 5.76 8.63
N ASP A 212 16.45 5.57 8.08
CA ASP A 212 15.85 6.53 7.14
C ASP A 212 15.10 7.67 7.85
N GLY A 213 14.88 7.58 9.16
CA GLY A 213 14.17 8.57 9.95
C GLY A 213 13.64 8.04 11.27
N PHE A 214 12.74 8.79 11.91
CA PHE A 214 12.07 8.40 13.14
C PHE A 214 10.68 9.03 13.27
N LEU A 215 9.87 8.45 14.15
CA LEU A 215 8.50 8.83 14.49
C LEU A 215 8.30 8.77 16.01
N SER A 216 7.47 9.66 16.55
CA SER A 216 7.09 9.64 17.96
C SER A 216 5.95 8.65 18.21
N LYS A 217 6.13 7.72 19.16
CA LYS A 217 5.06 6.83 19.63
C LYS A 217 3.88 7.63 20.20
N GLY A 218 4.17 8.74 20.89
CA GLY A 218 3.15 9.59 21.52
C GLY A 218 2.24 10.29 20.52
N GLU A 219 2.76 10.67 19.35
CA GLU A 219 1.96 11.30 18.29
C GLU A 219 1.04 10.29 17.59
N LEU A 220 1.52 9.06 17.39
CA LEU A 220 0.74 7.97 16.80
C LEU A 220 -0.37 7.48 17.74
N LEU A 221 -0.06 7.31 19.03
CA LEU A 221 -1.02 6.83 20.03
C LEU A 221 -1.98 7.92 20.51
N GLY A 222 -1.53 9.18 20.57
CA GLY A 222 -2.36 10.31 20.98
C GLY A 222 -3.59 10.50 20.08
N LYS A 223 -3.44 10.26 18.78
CA LYS A 223 -4.54 10.30 17.82
C LYS A 223 -5.57 9.19 18.08
N TRP A 224 -5.11 7.97 18.37
CA TRP A 224 -6.00 6.84 18.67
C TRP A 224 -6.77 7.02 19.99
N ILE A 225 -6.11 7.49 21.06
CA ILE A 225 -6.77 7.77 22.34
C ILE A 225 -7.84 8.85 22.16
N ALA A 226 -7.56 9.91 21.40
CA ALA A 226 -8.55 10.96 21.14
C ALA A 226 -9.77 10.45 20.34
N GLU A 227 -9.59 9.45 19.46
CA GLU A 227 -10.65 8.91 18.61
C GLU A 227 -11.44 7.75 19.27
N ASN A 228 -10.92 7.13 20.34
CA ASN A 228 -11.49 5.91 20.94
C ASN A 228 -11.73 5.96 22.47
N ALA A 229 -11.39 7.06 23.15
CA ALA A 229 -11.60 7.23 24.59
C ALA A 229 -12.84 8.07 24.96
N GLY A 230 -13.83 8.17 24.07
CA GLY A 230 -15.11 8.87 24.26
C GLY A 230 -16.30 7.93 24.36
#